data_AF-A0A5E4GMY6-F1
#
_entry.id   AF-A0A5E4GMY6-F1
#
_cell.length_a   1.000
_cell.length_b   1.000
_cell.length_c   1.000
_cell.angle_alpha   90.00
_cell.angle_beta   90.00
_cell.angle_gamma   90.00
#
_symmetry.space_group_name_H-M   'P 1'
#
loop_
_entity.id
_entity.type
_entity.pdbx_description
1 polymer ?
#
loop_
_entity_poly.entity_id
_entity_poly.type
_entity_poly.pdbx_seq_one_letter_code
_entity_poly.pdbx_strand_id
1 'polypeptide(L)'
;YLYDILTKASVVRKKIPVLILCNKTDKVTAHSKEFIRKQLEKEIDKLRASRSAISAADIANDFTLGVPGEPFSFHQCQNKVTVAEASGLTGDISQVEQFIRDHVKS
;
A
#
# COMPACT_ATOMS: atom_id res chain seq x y z
N TYR A 1 -4.05 2.12 9.75
CA TYR A 1 -2.63 1.75 9.58
C TYR A 1 -2.13 1.96 8.15
N LEU A 2 -2.41 1.10 7.15
CA LEU A 2 -1.92 1.33 5.77
C LEU A 2 -2.58 2.55 5.11
N TYR A 3 -3.90 2.70 5.27
CA TYR A 3 -4.64 3.86 4.80
C TYR A 3 -4.00 5.16 5.31
N ASP A 4 -3.80 5.29 6.63
CA ASP A 4 -3.23 6.50 7.23
C ASP A 4 -1.80 6.80 6.75
N ILE A 5 -1.00 5.78 6.42
CA ILE A 5 0.34 5.97 5.82
C ILE A 5 0.20 6.56 4.42
N LEU A 6 -0.72 6.03 3.61
CA LEU A 6 -0.94 6.48 2.24
C LEU A 6 -1.64 7.85 2.18
N THR A 7 -2.41 8.25 3.18
CA THR A 7 -3.02 9.58 3.26
C THR A 7 -2.15 10.62 3.97
N LYS A 8 -1.09 10.19 4.66
CA LYS A 8 -0.19 11.10 5.39
C LYS A 8 0.41 12.13 4.47
N ALA A 9 0.20 13.41 4.78
CA ALA A 9 0.67 14.52 3.96
C ALA A 9 2.18 14.46 3.64
N SER A 10 3.01 14.02 4.59
CA SER A 10 4.45 13.88 4.37
C SER A 10 4.80 12.81 3.34
N VAL A 11 4.03 11.73 3.29
CA VAL A 11 4.21 10.61 2.34
C VAL A 11 3.75 11.06 0.96
N VAL A 12 2.56 11.66 0.87
CA VAL A 12 1.96 12.08 -0.40
C VAL A 12 2.73 13.23 -1.04
N ARG A 13 3.01 14.31 -0.30
CA ARG A 13 3.70 15.49 -0.84
C ARG A 13 5.12 15.19 -1.29
N LYS A 14 5.82 14.27 -0.62
CA LYS A 14 7.18 13.86 -0.98
C LYS A 14 7.20 12.69 -1.99
N LYS A 15 6.03 12.19 -2.42
CA LYS A 15 5.89 11.03 -3.32
C LYS A 15 6.75 9.84 -2.89
N ILE A 16 6.77 9.55 -1.58
CA ILE A 16 7.60 8.49 -1.02
C ILE A 16 7.15 7.14 -1.62
N PRO A 17 8.05 6.36 -2.23
CA PRO A 17 7.73 5.04 -2.76
C PRO A 17 7.42 4.08 -1.60
N VAL A 18 6.39 3.27 -1.75
CA VAL A 18 5.93 2.33 -0.69
C VAL A 18 6.02 0.90 -1.22
N LEU A 19 6.73 0.04 -0.48
CA LEU A 19 6.76 -1.40 -0.73
C LEU A 19 5.85 -2.12 0.26
N ILE A 20 4.86 -2.84 -0.25
CA ILE A 20 4.08 -3.81 0.50
C ILE A 20 4.78 -5.16 0.36
N LEU A 21 5.45 -5.58 1.43
CA LEU A 21 6.18 -6.84 1.45
C LEU A 21 5.34 -7.96 2.08
N CYS A 22 4.96 -8.92 1.26
CA CYS A 22 4.31 -10.15 1.68
C CYS A 22 5.38 -11.11 2.23
N ASN A 23 5.58 -11.08 3.56
CA ASN A 23 6.52 -11.95 4.25
C ASN A 23 5.94 -13.36 4.49
N LYS A 24 6.81 -14.32 4.77
CA LYS A 24 6.53 -15.72 5.13
C LYS A 24 6.05 -16.60 3.96
N THR A 25 6.57 -16.34 2.76
CA THR A 25 6.25 -17.16 1.57
C THR A 25 6.73 -18.62 1.67
N ASP A 26 7.54 -18.95 2.68
CA ASP A 26 7.93 -20.31 3.03
C ASP A 26 6.77 -21.18 3.52
N LYS A 27 5.67 -20.58 3.99
CA LYS A 27 4.51 -21.34 4.46
C LYS A 27 3.61 -21.73 3.30
N VAL A 28 3.20 -22.99 3.26
CA VAL A 28 2.18 -23.49 2.30
C VAL A 28 0.83 -22.78 2.43
N THR A 29 0.57 -22.14 3.57
CA THR A 29 -0.64 -21.33 3.82
C THR A 29 -0.46 -19.86 3.42
N ALA A 30 0.70 -19.48 2.90
CA ALA A 30 0.94 -18.12 2.43
C ALA A 30 0.10 -17.84 1.19
N HIS A 31 -0.58 -16.69 1.19
CA HIS A 31 -1.28 -16.20 0.01
C HIS A 31 -0.30 -15.49 -0.94
N SER A 32 -0.57 -15.57 -2.24
CA SER A 32 0.22 -14.86 -3.24
C SER A 32 0.08 -13.34 -3.07
N LYS A 33 1.09 -12.59 -3.51
CA LYS A 33 1.05 -11.13 -3.53
C LYS A 33 -0.17 -10.56 -4.26
N GLU A 34 -0.65 -11.19 -5.32
CA GLU A 34 -1.82 -10.73 -6.08
C GLU A 34 -3.09 -10.88 -5.25
N PHE A 35 -3.21 -11.98 -4.50
CA PHE A 35 -4.34 -12.16 -3.60
C PHE A 35 -4.33 -11.13 -2.47
N ILE A 36 -3.18 -10.95 -1.81
CA ILE A 36 -3.01 -9.97 -0.72
C ILE A 36 -3.28 -8.56 -1.24
N ARG A 37 -2.74 -8.21 -2.41
CA ARG A 37 -2.99 -6.92 -3.08
C ARG A 37 -4.49 -6.68 -3.28
N LYS A 38 -5.21 -7.64 -3.87
CA LYS A 38 -6.66 -7.52 -4.09
C LYS A 38 -7.46 -7.39 -2.80
N GLN A 39 -7.07 -8.12 -1.75
CA GLN A 39 -7.73 -8.00 -0.45
C GLN A 39 -7.47 -6.64 0.19
N LEU A 40 -6.24 -6.14 0.16
CA LEU A 40 -5.92 -4.80 0.65
C LEU A 40 -6.64 -3.71 -0.14
N GLU A 41 -6.75 -3.85 -1.47
CA GLU A 41 -7.49 -2.91 -2.31
C GLU A 41 -8.98 -2.85 -1.90
N LYS A 42 -9.61 -4.01 -1.68
CA LYS A 42 -11.00 -4.09 -1.20
C LYS A 42 -11.20 -3.52 0.20
N GLU A 43 -10.27 -3.77 1.12
CA GLU A 43 -10.36 -3.25 2.48
C GLU A 43 -10.16 -1.73 2.52
N ILE A 44 -9.22 -1.20 1.72
CA ILE A 44 -9.06 0.25 1.56
C ILE A 44 -10.31 0.87 0.96
N ASP A 45 -10.92 0.22 -0.03
CA ASP A 45 -12.18 0.69 -0.63
C ASP A 45 -13.30 0.83 0.43
N LYS A 46 -13.48 -0.19 1.27
CA LYS A 46 -14.45 -0.13 2.40
C LYS A 46 -14.12 0.97 3.40
N LEU A 47 -12.83 1.13 3.75
CA LEU A 47 -12.38 2.19 4.67
C LEU A 47 -12.62 3.59 4.10
N ARG A 48 -12.47 3.77 2.78
CA ARG A 48 -12.78 5.02 2.11
C ARG A 48 -14.27 5.36 2.24
N ALA A 49 -15.14 4.38 2.03
CA ALA A 49 -16.58 4.56 2.10
C ALA A 49 -17.02 4.88 3.54
N SER A 50 -16.46 4.20 4.54
CA SER A 50 -16.77 4.44 5.94
C SER A 50 -16.24 5.79 6.45
N ARG A 51 -15.04 6.23 6.04
CA ARG A 51 -14.51 7.56 6.40
C ARG A 51 -15.20 8.71 5.67
N SER A 52 -15.67 8.50 4.44
CA SER A 52 -16.47 9.51 3.72
C SER A 52 -17.83 9.77 4.36
N ALA A 53 -18.31 8.84 5.20
CA ALA A 53 -19.52 9.02 6.00
C ALA A 53 -19.27 9.83 7.30
N ILE A 54 -18.00 10.06 7.68
CA ILE A 54 -17.60 10.91 8.82
C ILE A 54 -17.37 12.33 8.30
N SER A 55 -17.82 13.34 9.07
CA SER A 55 -17.96 14.75 8.67
C SER A 55 -16.85 15.31 7.77
N ALA A 56 -17.26 16.06 6.72
CA ALA A 56 -16.37 16.68 5.73
C ALA A 56 -15.30 17.62 6.34
N ALA A 57 -15.49 18.10 7.57
CA ALA A 57 -14.54 18.94 8.28
C ALA A 57 -13.23 18.19 8.66
N ASP A 58 -13.29 16.89 8.93
CA ASP A 58 -12.10 16.09 9.27
C ASP A 58 -11.35 15.59 8.01
N ILE A 59 -12.03 15.57 6.86
CA ILE A 59 -11.45 15.14 5.57
C ILE A 59 -10.53 16.23 4.98
N ALA A 60 -10.72 17.51 5.36
CA ALA A 60 -9.99 18.64 4.79
C ALA A 60 -8.46 18.57 4.96
N ASN A 61 -7.96 17.77 5.91
CA ASN A 61 -6.52 17.59 6.14
C ASN A 61 -5.97 16.23 5.69
N ASP A 62 -6.83 15.30 5.25
CA ASP A 62 -6.44 13.96 4.84
C ASP A 62 -6.48 13.85 3.31
N PHE A 63 -5.41 13.34 2.70
CA PHE A 63 -5.40 13.11 1.25
C PHE A 63 -6.38 11.98 0.90
N THR A 64 -7.29 12.21 -0.04
CA THR A 64 -8.22 11.18 -0.51
C THR A 64 -7.49 10.14 -1.36
N LEU A 65 -7.77 8.85 -1.11
CA LEU A 65 -7.20 7.73 -1.86
C LEU A 65 -8.12 7.26 -2.97
N GLY A 66 -7.55 7.14 -4.17
CA GLY A 66 -8.24 6.65 -5.35
C GLY A 66 -9.19 7.66 -6.00
N VAL A 67 -9.98 7.16 -6.94
CA VAL A 67 -10.98 7.96 -7.67
C VAL A 67 -12.37 7.72 -7.05
N PRO A 68 -13.15 8.77 -6.71
CA PRO A 68 -14.53 8.60 -6.27
C PRO A 68 -15.38 7.89 -7.33
N GLY A 69 -16.16 6.88 -6.92
CA GLY A 69 -17.05 6.13 -7.83
C GLY A 69 -16.40 4.95 -8.55
N GLU A 70 -15.07 4.78 -8.47
CA GLU A 70 -14.37 3.61 -9.02
C GLU A 70 -13.81 2.71 -7.91
N PRO A 71 -13.72 1.39 -8.11
CA PRO A 71 -13.05 0.49 -7.17
C PRO A 71 -11.58 0.89 -7.00
N PHE A 72 -11.11 0.80 -5.76
CA PHE A 72 -9.79 1.32 -5.40
C PHE A 72 -8.73 0.43 -6.01
N SER A 73 -7.73 1.03 -6.64
CA SER A 73 -6.50 0.34 -6.97
C SER A 73 -5.30 1.14 -6.51
N PHE A 74 -4.24 0.43 -6.08
CA PHE A 74 -2.98 1.06 -5.72
C PHE A 74 -2.36 1.90 -6.85
N HIS A 75 -2.75 1.67 -8.11
CA HIS A 75 -2.34 2.51 -9.24
C HIS A 75 -2.92 3.93 -9.19
N GLN A 76 -4.04 4.12 -8.51
CA GLN A 76 -4.68 5.43 -8.33
C GLN A 76 -4.03 6.24 -7.19
N CYS A 77 -3.11 5.65 -6.42
CA CYS A 77 -2.34 6.38 -5.40
C CYS A 77 -1.35 7.35 -6.06
N GLN A 78 -1.16 8.53 -5.44
CA GLN A 78 -0.10 9.46 -5.88
C GLN A 78 1.31 8.90 -5.67
N ASN A 79 1.45 8.02 -4.68
CA ASN A 79 2.69 7.33 -4.35
C ASN A 79 2.84 6.06 -5.18
N LYS A 80 4.08 5.77 -5.60
CA LYS A 80 4.39 4.49 -6.26
C LYS A 80 4.31 3.37 -5.22
N VAL A 81 3.23 2.61 -5.25
CA VAL A 81 3.04 1.43 -4.41
C VAL A 81 3.44 0.18 -5.19
N THR A 82 4.38 -0.59 -4.65
CA THR A 82 4.84 -1.86 -5.22
C THR A 82 4.53 -2.98 -4.24
N VAL A 83 4.14 -4.16 -4.75
CA VAL A 83 3.91 -5.34 -3.92
C VAL A 83 4.95 -6.39 -4.27
N ALA A 84 5.62 -6.94 -3.26
CA ALA A 84 6.65 -7.94 -3.41
C ALA A 84 6.48 -9.07 -2.40
N GLU A 85 7.21 -10.15 -2.62
CA GLU A 85 7.22 -11.32 -1.76
C GLU A 85 8.61 -11.50 -1.16
N ALA A 86 8.65 -12.02 0.07
CA ALA A 86 9.88 -12.41 0.71
C ALA A 86 9.63 -13.50 1.76
N SER A 87 10.68 -14.25 2.09
CA SER A 87 10.73 -15.06 3.29
C SER A 87 11.98 -14.71 4.09
N GLY A 88 11.75 -14.10 5.26
CA GLY A 88 12.82 -13.89 6.22
C GLY A 88 13.39 -15.19 6.80
N LEU A 89 12.69 -16.32 6.66
CA LEU A 89 13.17 -17.62 7.16
C LEU A 89 14.13 -18.30 6.18
N THR A 90 13.80 -18.31 4.89
CA THR A 90 14.67 -18.91 3.87
C THR A 90 15.74 -17.95 3.35
N GLY A 91 15.64 -16.67 3.71
CA GLY A 91 16.54 -15.62 3.22
C GLY A 91 16.17 -15.11 1.83
N ASP A 92 15.01 -15.46 1.29
CA ASP A 92 14.52 -14.91 0.02
C ASP A 92 14.07 -13.46 0.22
N ILE A 93 14.98 -12.52 -0.02
CA ILE A 93 14.77 -11.07 0.14
C ILE A 93 15.12 -10.27 -1.12
N SER A 94 15.38 -10.95 -2.24
CA SER A 94 15.91 -10.34 -3.47
C SER A 94 15.05 -9.16 -3.97
N GLN A 95 13.73 -9.28 -3.90
CA GLN A 95 12.80 -8.22 -4.32
C GLN A 95 12.88 -6.98 -3.41
N VAL A 96 13.14 -7.17 -2.12
CA VAL A 96 13.32 -6.08 -1.15
C VAL A 96 14.63 -5.36 -1.43
N GLU A 97 15.72 -6.11 -1.63
CA GLU A 97 17.02 -5.53 -1.94
C GLU A 97 16.97 -4.72 -3.23
N GLN A 98 16.31 -5.25 -4.27
CA GLN A 98 16.13 -4.52 -5.52
C GLN A 98 15.33 -3.24 -5.32
N PHE A 99 14.22 -3.29 -4.57
CA PHE A 99 13.42 -2.10 -4.28
C PHE A 99 14.24 -1.04 -3.53
N ILE A 100 15.07 -1.44 -2.56
CA ILE A 100 15.93 -0.52 -1.82
C ILE A 100 16.97 0.09 -2.77
N ARG A 101 17.65 -0.72 -3.60
CA ARG A 101 18.63 -0.24 -4.58
C ARG A 101 18.04 0.75 -5.58
N ASP A 102 16.80 0.54 -6.03
CA ASP A 102 16.13 1.42 -6.98
C ASP A 102 15.78 2.80 -6.39
N HIS A 103 15.65 2.90 -5.07
CA HIS A 103 15.17 4.11 -4.39
C HIS A 103 16.21 4.76 -3.45
N VAL A 104 17.32 4.07 -3.17
CA VAL A 104 18.50 4.63 -2.50
C VAL A 104 19.53 4.94 -3.58
N LYS A 105 19.69 6.24 -3.90
CA LYS A 105 20.82 6.69 -4.70
C LYS A 105 22.11 6.45 -3.93
N SER A 106 23.08 5.79 -4.55
CA SER A 106 24.50 5.92 -4.16
C SER A 106 24.98 7.35 -4.36
#